data_AF-A0A452GM77-F1
#
_entry.id   AF-A0A452GM77-F1
#
_cell.length_a   1.000
_cell.length_b   1.000
_cell.length_c   1.000
_cell.angle_alpha   90.00
_cell.angle_beta   90.00
_cell.angle_gamma   90.00
#
_symmetry.space_group_name_H-M   'P 1'
#
loop_
_entity.id
_entity.type
_entity.pdbx_description
1 polymer ?
#
loop_
_entity_poly.entity_id
_entity_poly.type
_entity_poly.pdbx_seq_one_letter_code
_entity_poly.pdbx_strand_id
1 'polypeptide(L)' 'AAQAFDERTQQVGVGPSTEHAYIYRVVLLGSTALGKSSIAFCYVKNDFKEFMSTVGCK' A
#
# COMPACT_ATOMS: atom_id res chain seq x y z
N ALA A 1 35.36 -36.62 -6.97
CA ALA A 1 34.88 -35.62 -5.99
C ALA A 1 33.37 -35.78 -5.88
N ALA A 2 32.88 -36.06 -4.69
CA ALA A 2 31.44 -36.13 -4.40
C ALA A 2 30.88 -34.72 -4.11
N GLN A 3 29.55 -34.67 -3.94
CA GLN A 3 28.68 -33.60 -3.42
C GLN A 3 27.92 -32.86 -4.55
N ALA A 4 26.76 -33.37 -4.97
CA ALA A 4 25.45 -33.20 -4.34
C ALA A 4 24.98 -31.74 -4.37
N PHE A 5 24.20 -31.39 -5.40
CA PHE A 5 23.32 -30.23 -5.34
C PHE A 5 21.89 -30.75 -5.20
N ASP A 6 21.26 -30.28 -4.14
CA ASP A 6 20.10 -30.81 -3.44
C ASP A 6 18.82 -30.83 -4.30
N GLU A 7 18.14 -31.97 -4.33
CA GLU A 7 16.82 -32.12 -4.94
C GLU A 7 15.74 -31.99 -3.84
N ARG A 8 15.40 -30.77 -3.40
CA ARG A 8 14.17 -30.51 -2.61
C ARG A 8 13.51 -29.16 -2.91
N THR A 9 12.55 -29.25 -3.83
CA THR A 9 11.20 -28.69 -3.74
C THR A 9 11.03 -27.19 -3.45
N GLN A 10 10.62 -26.43 -4.47
CA GLN A 10 9.52 -25.50 -4.25
C GLN A 10 8.31 -25.90 -5.10
N GLN A 11 7.29 -26.30 -4.35
CA GLN A 11 5.94 -26.69 -4.74
C GLN A 11 5.32 -25.55 -5.57
N VAL A 12 4.80 -25.88 -6.75
CA VAL A 12 3.36 -26.07 -7.02
C VAL A 12 2.50 -24.85 -6.66
N GLY A 13 1.94 -24.24 -7.70
CA GLY A 13 0.65 -23.56 -7.64
C GLY A 13 0.68 -22.05 -7.88
N VAL A 14 0.54 -21.63 -9.14
CA VAL A 14 -0.30 -20.46 -9.42
C VAL A 14 -1.76 -20.97 -9.38
N GLY A 15 -2.19 -21.39 -8.20
CA GLY A 15 -3.62 -21.34 -7.89
C GLY A 15 -3.96 -19.87 -7.67
N PRO A 16 -5.20 -19.41 -7.93
CA PRO A 16 -5.60 -18.08 -7.53
C PRO A 16 -5.38 -18.00 -6.01
N SER A 17 -4.31 -17.33 -5.57
CA SER A 17 -4.21 -16.90 -4.19
C SER A 17 -5.46 -16.07 -3.99
N THR A 18 -6.39 -16.61 -3.23
CA THR A 18 -7.63 -15.93 -2.87
C THR A 18 -7.25 -14.88 -1.83
N GLU A 19 -6.31 -13.99 -2.17
CA GLU A 19 -6.10 -12.75 -1.45
C GLU A 19 -7.41 -12.00 -1.59
N HIS A 20 -8.20 -12.05 -0.54
CA HIS A 20 -9.38 -11.23 -0.43
C HIS A 20 -8.87 -9.80 -0.33
N ALA A 21 -8.91 -9.08 -1.45
CA ALA A 21 -8.58 -7.66 -1.48
C ALA A 21 -9.69 -6.91 -0.74
N TYR A 22 -9.44 -6.56 0.52
CA TYR A 22 -10.37 -5.77 1.31
C TYR A 22 -10.24 -4.29 0.94
N ILE A 23 -11.32 -3.71 0.43
CA ILE A 23 -11.39 -2.28 0.09
C ILE A 23 -11.99 -1.52 1.25
N TYR A 24 -11.19 -0.64 1.86
CA TYR A 24 -11.65 0.26 2.92
C TYR A 24 -11.73 1.70 2.40
N ARG A 25 -12.78 2.42 2.84
CA ARG A 25 -12.93 3.86 2.59
C ARG A 25 -12.64 4.59 3.88
N VAL A 26 -11.59 5.42 3.88
CA VAL A 26 -11.17 6.22 5.04
C VAL A 26 -11.39 7.70 4.71
N VAL A 27 -11.94 8.44 5.67
CA VAL A 27 -12.15 9.89 5.55
C VAL A 27 -11.35 10.58 6.65
N LEU A 28 -10.52 11.56 6.26
CA LEU A 28 -9.76 12.39 7.19
C LEU A 28 -10.51 13.70 7.44
N LEU A 29 -10.96 13.91 8.67
CA LEU A 29 -11.70 15.11 9.10
C LEU A 29 -10.79 16.06 9.88
N GLY A 30 -11.11 17.36 9.83
CA GLY A 30 -10.41 18.41 10.56
C GLY A 30 -10.43 19.73 9.81
N SER A 31 -10.09 20.83 10.49
CA SER A 31 -10.09 22.19 9.93
C SER A 31 -9.17 22.35 8.71
N THR A 32 -9.41 23.42 7.95
CA THR A 32 -8.61 23.77 6.76
C THR A 32 -7.12 23.89 7.11
N ALA A 33 -6.24 23.50 6.17
CA ALA A 33 -4.78 23.61 6.28
C ALA A 33 -4.07 22.78 7.38
N LEU A 34 -4.75 21.87 8.07
CA LEU A 34 -4.12 20.97 9.07
C LEU A 34 -3.27 19.81 8.47
N GLY A 35 -2.94 19.84 7.18
CA GLY A 35 -2.07 18.83 6.58
C GLY A 35 -2.70 17.45 6.33
N LYS A 36 -4.03 17.31 6.39
CA LYS A 36 -4.75 16.03 6.13
C LYS A 36 -4.39 15.39 4.77
N SER A 37 -4.23 16.21 3.73
CA SER A 37 -3.79 15.72 2.41
C SER A 37 -2.32 15.25 2.44
N SER A 38 -1.48 15.95 3.22
CA SER A 38 -0.05 15.65 3.32
C SER A 38 0.19 14.31 4.02
N ILE A 39 -0.52 14.03 5.12
CA ILE A 39 -0.41 12.72 5.80
C ILE A 39 -0.92 11.57 4.92
N ALA A 40 -2.01 11.77 4.18
CA ALA A 40 -2.50 10.76 3.23
C ALA A 40 -1.50 10.50 2.08
N PHE A 41 -0.86 11.57 1.58
CA PHE A 41 0.16 11.46 0.54
C PHE A 41 1.41 10.74 1.03
N CYS A 42 1.92 11.08 2.22
CA CYS A 42 3.04 10.38 2.84
C CYS A 42 2.71 8.90 3.08
N TYR A 43 1.49 8.57 3.50
CA TYR A 43 1.08 7.18 3.70
C TYR A 43 1.14 6.35 2.41
N VAL A 44 0.67 6.90 1.29
CA VAL A 44 0.58 6.17 0.01
C VAL A 44 1.88 6.21 -0.78
N LYS A 45 2.55 7.36 -0.81
CA LYS A 45 3.70 7.64 -1.69
C LYS A 45 5.04 7.64 -0.97
N ASN A 46 5.05 7.66 0.36
CA ASN A 46 6.26 7.83 1.18
C ASN A 46 7.13 9.03 0.74
N ASP A 47 6.48 10.09 0.32
CA ASP A 47 7.09 11.33 -0.18
C ASP A 47 6.38 12.52 0.46
N PHE A 48 7.04 13.68 0.51
CA PHE A 48 6.51 14.89 1.15
C PHE A 48 6.31 16.01 0.13
N LYS A 49 5.11 16.59 0.15
CA LYS A 49 4.76 17.77 -0.65
C LYS A 49 4.24 18.88 0.26
N GLU A 50 4.90 20.04 0.23
CA GLU A 50 4.58 21.19 1.08
C GLU A 50 3.14 21.69 0.91
N PHE A 51 2.58 21.60 -0.30
CA PHE A 51 1.22 22.05 -0.58
C PHE A 51 0.43 21.04 -1.39
N MET A 52 -0.67 20.55 -0.81
CA MET A 52 -1.72 19.82 -1.50
C MET A 52 -3.07 20.40 -1.13
N SER A 53 -3.59 21.29 -1.99
CA SER A 53 -4.98 21.68 -1.90
C SER A 53 -5.86 20.45 -2.15
N THR A 54 -6.87 20.30 -1.31
CA THR A 54 -7.94 19.32 -1.52
C THR A 54 -9.08 20.04 -2.21
N VAL A 55 -9.55 19.52 -3.36
CA VAL A 55 -10.79 19.98 -3.96
C VAL A 55 -11.91 19.61 -2.99
N GLY A 56 -12.63 20.61 -2.48
CA GLY A 56 -13.73 20.40 -1.54
C GLY A 56 -14.97 19.83 -2.24
N CYS A 57 -15.71 18.99 -1.53
CA CYS A 57 -17.09 18.65 -1.89
C CYS A 57 -18.02 19.79 -1.43
N LYS A 58 -19.04 20.11 -2.23
CA LYS A 58 -20.12 21.03 -1.82
C LYS A 58 -21.07 20.36 -0.83
#